data_AF-A0A6N9AND2-F1
#
_entry.id   AF-A0A6N9AND2-F1
#
_cell.length_a   1.000
_cell.length_b   1.000
_cell.length_c   1.000
_cell.angle_alpha   90.00
_cell.angle_beta   90.00
_cell.angle_gamma   90.00
#
_symmetry.space_group_name_H-M   'P 1'
#
loop_
_entity.id
_entity.type
_entity.pdbx_description
1 polymer ?
#
loop_
_entity_poly.entity_id
_entity_poly.type
_entity_poly.pdbx_seq_one_letter_code
_entity_poly.pdbx_strand_id
1 'polypeptide(L)'
;MNEGDNGVLTVTELTAGIKTLLEEAFPYVSVYGEISNYKRHSSGHAYFSLKDDRSQLRCVMWRSANRKLTFEPEDGMEVLARGALSVYDVQGQYQLVAQQLKPVGAGVLQAAFERLKAKLEKEGLFREEHKQALPSFPERVGVVTSASGAAIRDIIQVLRRRAPWVSIILRPAPVQGEGAAAEIAAAIEEMNDYGEVDVLIVGRGGGSVEDLWAFNEEAVVRAVYQSRIPVVSAVGHETDYTLTDFAADLRAPTPSGAAEIVVRDLRELKDRSEAVLRRLCGSMTGYLDRSRQRVVTALTSYGLRRPVDQIGQYAQFTDELTRRLADRCFHDHETRVQLVGGLAGRLQALSPLSVLERGYAVCQRASDGRIVRDADELSVDDRVNVRLRKGEAFCRVEHLHDGAEPTEPAARGKRREEAPATFGLFDESNTTETA
;
A
#
# COMPACT_ATOMS: atom_id res chain seq x y z
N MET A 1 -32.24 49.63 17.45
CA MET A 1 -33.08 50.34 16.47
C MET A 1 -33.97 51.28 17.26
N ASN A 2 -33.57 52.55 17.40
CA ASN A 2 -34.43 53.58 17.96
C ASN A 2 -35.18 54.21 16.78
N GLU A 3 -36.50 54.03 16.74
CA GLU A 3 -37.40 54.87 15.94
C GLU A 3 -37.38 56.28 16.56
N GLY A 4 -36.41 57.08 16.14
CA GLY A 4 -36.32 58.49 16.47
C GLY A 4 -37.24 59.28 15.56
N ASP A 5 -38.22 59.94 16.16
CA ASP A 5 -38.90 61.16 15.72
C ASP A 5 -38.44 61.70 14.35
N ASN A 6 -39.12 61.31 13.27
CA ASN A 6 -38.90 61.84 11.93
C ASN A 6 -39.49 63.25 11.84
N GLY A 7 -38.84 64.21 12.50
CA GLY A 7 -39.10 65.63 12.35
C GLY A 7 -39.00 66.02 10.87
N VAL A 8 -39.99 66.76 10.36
CA VAL A 8 -39.99 67.23 8.98
C VAL A 8 -38.86 68.26 8.82
N LEU A 9 -37.76 67.85 8.19
CA LEU A 9 -36.62 68.71 7.88
C LEU A 9 -36.85 69.45 6.56
N THR A 10 -36.49 70.73 6.52
CA THR A 10 -36.37 71.46 5.26
C THR A 10 -35.16 70.99 4.46
N VAL A 11 -35.16 71.23 3.14
CA VAL A 11 -34.02 70.87 2.26
C VAL A 11 -32.72 71.51 2.76
N THR A 12 -32.80 72.73 3.29
CA THR A 12 -31.65 73.46 3.86
C THR A 12 -31.12 72.77 5.12
N GLU A 13 -32.00 72.38 6.04
CA GLU A 13 -31.62 71.70 7.29
C GLU A 13 -31.01 70.32 7.00
N LEU A 14 -31.58 69.58 6.06
CA LEU A 14 -31.05 68.27 5.65
C LEU A 14 -29.67 68.40 5.00
N THR A 15 -29.49 69.36 4.10
CA THR A 15 -28.19 69.60 3.43
C THR A 15 -27.13 70.05 4.43
N ALA A 16 -27.48 70.93 5.36
CA ALA A 16 -26.60 71.35 6.45
C ALA A 16 -26.21 70.18 7.36
N GLY A 17 -27.15 69.29 7.69
CA GLY A 17 -26.87 68.07 8.46
C GLY A 17 -25.89 67.13 7.75
N ILE A 18 -26.08 66.89 6.45
CA ILE A 18 -25.17 66.07 5.63
C ILE A 18 -23.78 66.69 5.57
N LYS A 19 -23.70 68.01 5.43
CA LYS A 19 -22.44 68.74 5.43
C LYS A 19 -21.67 68.54 6.73
N THR A 20 -22.32 68.76 7.87
CA THR A 20 -21.70 68.58 9.19
C THR A 20 -21.20 67.14 9.37
N LEU A 21 -22.02 66.14 9.03
CA LEU A 21 -21.63 64.73 9.15
C LEU A 21 -20.43 64.39 8.25
N LEU A 22 -20.38 64.89 7.02
CA LEU A 22 -19.26 64.65 6.11
C LEU A 22 -17.98 65.37 6.55
N GLU A 23 -18.09 66.63 7.00
CA GLU A 23 -16.95 67.41 7.49
C GLU A 23 -16.38 66.83 8.79
N GLU A 24 -17.22 66.29 9.68
CA GLU A 24 -16.80 65.60 10.91
C GLU A 24 -16.21 64.21 10.65
N ALA A 25 -16.79 63.44 9.73
CA ALA A 25 -16.29 62.10 9.39
C ALA A 25 -15.01 62.14 8.55
N PHE A 26 -14.86 63.15 7.68
CA PHE A 26 -13.76 63.28 6.72
C PHE A 26 -13.11 64.68 6.75
N PRO A 27 -12.58 65.12 7.91
CA PRO A 27 -11.97 66.45 8.05
C PRO A 27 -10.69 66.58 7.23
N TYR A 28 -10.00 65.47 6.98
CA TYR A 28 -8.81 65.41 6.15
C TYR A 28 -8.63 64.01 5.55
N VAL A 29 -8.74 63.90 4.23
CA VAL A 29 -8.65 62.63 3.49
C VAL A 29 -7.64 62.74 2.35
N SER A 30 -7.04 61.59 2.00
CA SER A 30 -6.23 61.42 0.80
C SER A 30 -7.01 60.59 -0.21
N VAL A 31 -7.24 61.14 -1.40
CA VAL A 31 -8.00 60.50 -2.47
C VAL A 31 -7.08 60.34 -3.69
N TYR A 32 -6.99 59.10 -4.17
CA TYR A 32 -6.30 58.77 -5.42
C TYR A 32 -7.29 58.82 -6.58
N GLY A 33 -6.87 59.35 -7.73
CA GLY A 33 -7.65 59.27 -8.95
C GLY A 33 -6.99 59.99 -10.12
N GLU A 34 -7.53 59.74 -11.31
CA GLU A 34 -7.12 60.45 -12.53
C GLU A 34 -7.85 61.80 -12.60
N ILE A 35 -7.11 62.87 -12.91
CA ILE A 35 -7.69 64.20 -13.17
C ILE A 35 -8.48 64.16 -14.46
N SER A 36 -9.70 64.67 -14.41
CA SER A 36 -10.53 64.92 -15.59
C SER A 36 -11.22 66.28 -15.47
N ASN A 37 -11.50 66.90 -16.63
CA ASN A 37 -12.19 68.18 -16.72
C ASN A 37 -11.53 69.33 -15.93
N TYR A 38 -10.20 69.37 -15.92
CA TYR A 38 -9.44 70.40 -15.24
C TYR A 38 -9.68 71.78 -15.88
N LYS A 39 -10.16 72.72 -15.06
CA LYS A 39 -10.43 74.11 -15.46
C LYS A 39 -9.87 75.07 -14.44
N ARG A 40 -8.99 75.96 -14.90
CA ARG A 40 -8.45 77.07 -14.12
C ARG A 40 -9.22 78.34 -14.43
N HIS A 41 -9.90 78.89 -13.42
CA HIS A 41 -10.66 80.13 -13.56
C HIS A 41 -9.77 81.37 -13.40
N SER A 42 -10.21 82.50 -13.97
CA SER A 42 -9.53 83.80 -13.87
C SER A 42 -9.33 84.30 -12.42
N SER A 43 -10.15 83.82 -11.47
CA SER A 43 -10.00 84.07 -10.03
C SER A 43 -8.80 83.36 -9.39
N GLY A 44 -8.17 82.42 -10.11
CA GLY A 44 -7.04 81.61 -9.66
C GLY A 44 -7.43 80.30 -8.96
N HIS A 45 -8.73 79.99 -8.87
CA HIS A 45 -9.23 78.69 -8.41
C HIS A 45 -9.19 77.65 -9.53
N ALA A 46 -8.94 76.40 -9.16
CA ALA A 46 -9.01 75.26 -10.08
C ALA A 46 -10.16 74.34 -9.69
N TYR A 47 -10.91 73.90 -10.69
CA TYR A 47 -11.99 72.92 -10.56
C TYR A 47 -11.66 71.73 -11.44
N PHE A 48 -11.78 70.53 -10.89
CA PHE A 48 -11.49 69.28 -11.61
C PHE A 48 -12.26 68.14 -10.96
N SER A 49 -12.33 66.99 -11.64
CA SER A 49 -12.89 65.76 -11.08
C SER A 49 -11.79 64.72 -10.97
N LEU A 50 -11.73 64.03 -9.84
CA LEU A 50 -10.96 62.79 -9.69
C LEU A 50 -11.87 61.63 -10.06
N LYS A 51 -11.44 60.79 -11.00
CA LYS A 51 -12.17 59.58 -11.40
C LYS A 51 -11.35 58.33 -11.08
N ASP A 52 -12.07 57.27 -10.76
CA ASP A 52 -11.60 55.88 -10.76
C ASP A 52 -12.50 55.04 -11.71
N ASP A 53 -12.31 53.72 -11.75
CA ASP A 53 -13.07 52.83 -12.63
C ASP A 53 -14.59 52.82 -12.39
N ARG A 54 -15.06 53.25 -11.21
CA ARG A 54 -16.46 53.13 -10.77
C ARG A 54 -17.12 54.45 -10.40
N SER A 55 -16.34 55.44 -9.99
CA SER A 55 -16.80 56.62 -9.28
C SER A 55 -16.05 57.87 -9.74
N GLN A 56 -16.68 59.02 -9.54
CA GLN A 56 -16.06 60.33 -9.76
C GLN A 56 -16.35 61.26 -8.58
N LEU A 57 -15.37 62.05 -8.20
CA LEU A 57 -15.42 63.01 -7.09
C LEU A 57 -15.05 64.40 -7.60
N ARG A 58 -15.97 65.36 -7.45
CA ARG A 58 -15.68 66.76 -7.78
C ARG A 58 -14.71 67.35 -6.77
N CYS A 59 -13.73 68.09 -7.28
CA CYS A 59 -12.67 68.69 -6.49
C CYS A 59 -12.57 70.19 -6.78
N VAL A 60 -12.34 70.96 -5.72
CA VAL A 60 -12.05 72.39 -5.80
C VAL A 60 -10.72 72.66 -5.11
N MET A 61 -9.84 73.40 -5.78
CA MET A 61 -8.59 73.88 -5.21
C MET A 61 -8.55 75.41 -5.22
N TRP A 62 -8.52 76.00 -4.03
CA TRP A 62 -8.49 77.45 -3.85
C TRP A 62 -7.15 78.05 -4.30
N ARG A 63 -7.12 79.36 -4.58
CA ARG A 63 -5.96 80.06 -5.14
C ARG A 63 -4.71 79.93 -4.26
N SER A 64 -4.91 79.92 -2.94
CA SER A 64 -3.84 79.76 -1.93
C SER A 64 -3.18 78.39 -1.99
N ALA A 65 -3.94 77.33 -2.28
CA ALA A 65 -3.43 75.97 -2.45
C ALA A 65 -2.83 75.77 -3.85
N ASN A 66 -3.48 76.30 -4.88
CA ASN A 66 -3.02 76.22 -6.26
C ASN A 66 -1.64 76.88 -6.46
N ARG A 67 -1.35 77.98 -5.75
CA ARG A 67 -0.02 78.64 -5.77
C ARG A 67 1.11 77.81 -5.15
N LYS A 68 0.79 76.80 -4.34
CA LYS A 68 1.79 75.92 -3.69
C LYS A 68 2.13 74.70 -4.54
N LEU A 69 1.46 74.50 -5.67
CA LEU A 69 1.76 73.40 -6.57
C LEU A 69 3.13 73.61 -7.23
N THR A 70 3.92 72.56 -7.27
CA THR A 70 5.23 72.50 -7.92
C THR A 70 5.14 72.04 -9.37
N PHE A 71 3.93 71.72 -9.86
CA PHE A 71 3.64 71.25 -11.21
C PHE A 71 2.31 71.84 -11.69
N GLU A 72 2.08 71.80 -13.01
CA GLU A 72 0.81 72.20 -13.62
C GLU A 72 -0.07 70.96 -13.83
N PRO A 73 -1.25 70.85 -13.19
CA PRO A 73 -2.12 69.70 -13.36
C PRO A 73 -2.75 69.67 -14.76
N GLU A 74 -2.78 68.48 -15.37
CA GLU A 74 -3.35 68.24 -16.70
C GLU A 74 -4.40 67.10 -16.64
N ASP A 75 -5.35 67.12 -17.57
CA ASP A 75 -6.30 66.02 -17.74
C ASP A 75 -5.57 64.73 -18.15
N GLY A 76 -5.94 63.61 -17.54
CA GLY A 76 -5.26 62.32 -17.72
C GLY A 76 -4.17 62.04 -16.70
N MET A 77 -3.81 63.01 -15.86
CA MET A 77 -2.78 62.82 -14.84
C MET A 77 -3.35 62.11 -13.61
N GLU A 78 -2.73 61.01 -13.20
CA GLU A 78 -3.02 60.37 -11.92
C GLU A 78 -2.41 61.18 -10.77
N VAL A 79 -3.21 61.50 -9.77
CA VAL A 79 -2.80 62.33 -8.65
C VAL A 79 -3.33 61.81 -7.32
N LEU A 80 -2.56 62.10 -6.27
CA LEU A 80 -3.02 61.97 -4.89
C LEU A 80 -3.42 63.36 -4.40
N ALA A 81 -4.73 63.58 -4.25
CA ALA A 81 -5.28 64.82 -3.71
C ALA A 81 -5.52 64.67 -2.21
N ARG A 82 -5.06 65.65 -1.42
CA ARG A 82 -5.32 65.72 0.03
C ARG A 82 -6.16 66.94 0.36
N GLY A 83 -7.21 66.75 1.15
CA GLY A 83 -8.15 67.82 1.45
C GLY A 83 -9.27 67.41 2.39
N ALA A 84 -10.17 68.34 2.68
CA ALA A 84 -11.37 68.08 3.47
C ALA A 84 -12.56 67.80 2.54
N LEU A 85 -13.41 66.85 2.90
CA LEU A 85 -14.66 66.62 2.18
C LEU A 85 -15.72 67.60 2.71
N SER A 86 -16.42 68.29 1.81
CA SER A 86 -17.44 69.28 2.17
C SER A 86 -18.60 69.23 1.16
N VAL A 87 -19.71 69.87 1.47
CA VAL A 87 -20.88 69.95 0.59
C VAL A 87 -21.07 71.38 0.12
N TYR A 88 -21.29 71.56 -1.18
CA TYR A 88 -21.64 72.86 -1.74
C TYR A 88 -23.13 73.15 -1.49
N ASP A 89 -23.40 73.99 -0.49
CA ASP A 89 -24.73 74.26 0.06
C ASP A 89 -25.80 74.62 -0.99
N VAL A 90 -25.41 75.32 -2.07
CA VAL A 90 -26.36 75.79 -3.11
C VAL A 90 -26.84 74.65 -4.01
N GLN A 91 -26.03 73.61 -4.22
CA GLN A 91 -26.35 72.51 -5.14
C GLN A 91 -26.46 71.15 -4.43
N GLY A 92 -26.18 71.09 -3.13
CA GLY A 92 -26.19 69.84 -2.36
C GLY A 92 -25.19 68.79 -2.84
N GLN A 93 -24.17 69.18 -3.62
CA GLN A 93 -23.16 68.27 -4.14
C GLN A 93 -21.97 68.19 -3.19
N TYR A 94 -21.55 66.97 -2.84
CA TYR A 94 -20.32 66.77 -2.09
C TYR A 94 -19.11 66.97 -3.00
N GLN A 95 -18.06 67.54 -2.43
CA GLN A 95 -16.83 67.91 -3.13
C GLN A 95 -15.62 67.81 -2.19
N LEU A 96 -14.46 67.53 -2.77
CA LEU A 96 -13.19 67.57 -2.06
C LEU A 96 -12.57 68.97 -2.19
N VAL A 97 -12.36 69.64 -1.05
CA VAL A 97 -11.57 70.87 -0.99
C VAL A 97 -10.09 70.50 -0.93
N ALA A 98 -9.49 70.35 -2.11
CA ALA A 98 -8.10 69.92 -2.26
C ALA A 98 -7.15 71.03 -1.80
N GLN A 99 -6.34 70.71 -0.79
CA GLN A 99 -5.30 71.60 -0.24
C GLN A 99 -3.90 71.25 -0.80
N GLN A 100 -3.69 70.00 -1.21
CA GLN A 100 -2.46 69.52 -1.81
C GLN A 100 -2.78 68.54 -2.94
N LEU A 101 -2.07 68.66 -4.06
CA LEU A 101 -2.03 67.66 -5.12
C LEU A 101 -0.59 67.18 -5.26
N LYS A 102 -0.41 65.86 -5.41
CA LYS A 102 0.86 65.26 -5.78
C LYS A 102 0.63 64.41 -7.04
N PRO A 103 1.46 64.55 -8.09
CA PRO A 103 1.38 63.65 -9.23
C PRO A 103 1.79 62.25 -8.77
N VAL A 104 1.01 61.24 -9.15
CA VAL A 104 1.35 59.85 -8.86
C VAL A 104 2.14 59.33 -10.06
N GLY A 105 3.41 59.04 -9.82
CA GLY A 105 4.39 58.68 -10.84
C GLY A 105 4.27 57.25 -11.38
N ALA A 106 3.07 56.65 -11.39
CA ALA A 106 2.87 55.25 -11.75
C ALA A 106 3.42 54.92 -13.15
N GLY A 107 3.26 55.80 -14.14
CA GLY A 107 3.85 55.61 -15.48
C GLY A 107 5.38 55.65 -15.50
N VAL A 108 6.01 56.45 -14.64
CA VAL A 108 7.48 56.55 -14.55
C VAL A 108 8.06 55.33 -13.84
N LEU A 109 7.43 54.90 -12.74
CA LEU A 109 7.83 53.69 -12.00
C LEU A 109 7.60 52.43 -12.84
N GLN A 110 6.46 52.32 -13.54
CA GLN A 110 6.19 51.20 -14.43
C GLN A 110 7.17 51.14 -15.59
N ALA A 111 7.47 52.27 -16.25
CA ALA A 111 8.47 52.32 -17.31
C ALA A 111 9.88 51.98 -16.80
N ALA A 112 10.24 52.44 -15.59
CA ALA A 112 11.50 52.09 -14.95
C ALA A 112 11.57 50.59 -14.62
N PHE A 113 10.48 50.01 -14.12
CA PHE A 113 10.36 48.57 -13.84
C PHE A 113 10.54 47.74 -15.11
N GLU A 114 9.82 48.06 -16.19
CA GLU A 114 9.93 47.32 -17.46
C GLU A 114 11.32 47.43 -18.08
N ARG A 115 11.92 48.63 -18.04
CA ARG A 115 13.28 48.86 -18.51
C ARG A 115 14.30 48.03 -17.73
N LEU A 116 14.18 47.99 -16.40
CA LEU A 116 15.11 47.26 -15.55
C LEU A 116 14.88 45.74 -15.68
N LYS A 117 13.63 45.29 -15.74
CA LYS A 117 13.26 43.90 -16.03
C LYS A 117 13.93 43.42 -17.32
N ALA A 118 13.75 44.16 -18.41
CA ALA A 118 14.32 43.80 -19.71
C ALA A 118 15.87 43.78 -19.69
N LYS A 119 16.52 44.65 -18.91
CA LYS A 119 17.98 44.64 -18.72
C LYS A 119 18.43 43.36 -18.01
N LEU A 120 17.84 43.05 -16.85
CA LEU A 120 18.24 41.91 -16.02
C LEU A 120 17.86 40.56 -16.63
N GLU A 121 16.76 40.51 -17.39
CA GLU A 121 16.34 39.34 -18.15
C GLU A 121 17.33 39.01 -19.29
N LYS A 122 17.84 40.04 -19.99
CA LYS A 122 18.91 39.87 -20.99
C LYS A 122 20.21 39.35 -20.40
N GLU A 123 20.53 39.77 -19.18
CA GLU A 123 21.68 39.25 -18.42
C GLU A 123 21.46 37.81 -17.93
N GLY A 124 20.21 37.31 -17.94
CA GLY A 124 19.87 35.94 -17.60
C GLY A 124 19.56 35.70 -16.12
N LEU A 125 19.41 36.75 -15.30
CA LEU A 125 19.22 36.62 -13.84
C LEU A 125 17.91 35.93 -13.44
N PHE A 126 16.94 35.82 -14.35
CA PHE A 126 15.63 35.21 -14.08
C PHE A 126 15.50 33.79 -14.64
N ARG A 127 16.59 33.18 -15.13
CA ARG A 127 16.53 31.83 -15.70
C ARG A 127 16.32 30.78 -14.62
N GLU A 128 15.41 29.85 -14.89
CA GLU A 128 15.08 28.76 -13.97
C GLU A 128 16.29 27.85 -13.64
N GLU A 129 17.27 27.76 -14.55
CA GLU A 129 18.50 26.98 -14.38
C GLU A 129 19.38 27.45 -13.22
N HIS A 130 19.24 28.71 -12.79
CA HIS A 130 20.02 29.29 -11.70
C HIS A 130 19.34 29.16 -10.34
N LYS A 131 18.07 28.71 -10.32
CA LYS A 131 17.30 28.60 -9.09
C LYS A 131 17.66 27.36 -8.30
N GLN A 132 17.82 27.53 -7.00
CA GLN A 132 18.21 26.51 -6.04
C GLN A 132 16.98 25.80 -5.47
N ALA A 133 17.09 24.48 -5.27
CA ALA A 133 16.02 23.71 -4.65
C ALA A 133 15.96 23.96 -3.14
N LEU A 134 14.74 24.15 -2.61
CA LEU A 134 14.53 24.37 -1.19
C LEU A 134 14.85 23.10 -0.37
N PRO A 135 15.49 23.23 0.81
CA PRO A 135 15.72 22.11 1.71
C PRO A 135 14.38 21.56 2.22
N SER A 136 14.24 20.23 2.24
CA SER A 136 12.99 19.58 2.69
C SER A 136 12.74 19.70 4.20
N PHE A 137 13.80 19.89 4.99
CA PHE A 137 13.77 20.01 6.45
C PHE A 137 14.82 21.04 6.88
N PRO A 138 14.54 22.34 6.74
CA PRO A 138 15.44 23.36 7.28
C PRO A 138 15.47 23.25 8.81
N GLU A 139 16.66 23.45 9.39
CA GLU A 139 16.86 23.61 10.83
C GLU A 139 16.88 25.10 11.21
N ARG A 140 17.40 25.94 10.32
CA ARG A 140 17.50 27.39 10.53
C ARG A 140 16.92 28.16 9.35
N VAL A 141 15.91 28.98 9.61
CA VAL A 141 15.29 29.86 8.62
C VAL A 141 15.73 31.29 8.91
N GLY A 142 16.39 31.92 7.94
CA GLY A 142 16.74 33.33 7.97
C GLY A 142 15.56 34.17 7.52
N VAL A 143 15.33 35.30 8.17
CA VAL A 143 14.27 36.24 7.80
C VAL A 143 14.87 37.63 7.68
N VAL A 144 14.68 38.25 6.52
CA VAL A 144 15.03 39.64 6.24
C VAL A 144 13.74 40.43 6.08
N THR A 145 13.37 41.16 7.14
CA THR A 145 12.19 42.01 7.18
C THR A 145 12.31 43.04 8.30
N SER A 146 11.31 43.90 8.50
CA SER A 146 11.33 44.88 9.59
C SER A 146 11.12 44.21 10.96
N ALA A 147 11.86 44.66 11.97
CA ALA A 147 11.80 44.09 13.33
C ALA A 147 10.42 44.21 14.01
N SER A 148 9.63 45.22 13.65
CA SER A 148 8.34 45.56 14.27
C SER A 148 7.12 45.26 13.38
N GLY A 149 7.33 44.69 12.19
CA GLY A 149 6.29 44.47 11.20
C GLY A 149 5.30 43.34 11.54
N ALA A 150 4.14 43.34 10.89
CA ALA A 150 3.21 42.20 10.92
C ALA A 150 3.84 40.94 10.29
N ALA A 151 4.62 41.12 9.21
CA ALA A 151 5.26 40.03 8.47
C ALA A 151 6.10 39.09 9.35
N ILE A 152 6.95 39.63 10.23
CA ILE A 152 7.78 38.79 11.11
C ILE A 152 6.92 38.01 12.12
N ARG A 153 5.84 38.62 12.64
CA ARG A 153 4.93 37.94 13.56
C ARG A 153 4.21 36.79 12.87
N ASP A 154 3.74 37.02 11.65
CA ASP A 154 3.05 36.00 10.85
C ASP A 154 3.98 34.82 10.53
N ILE A 155 5.21 35.11 10.10
CA ILE A 155 6.24 34.08 9.84
C ILE A 155 6.52 33.28 11.12
N ILE A 156 6.76 33.95 12.26
CA ILE A 156 7.02 33.27 13.53
C ILE A 156 5.85 32.38 13.94
N GLN A 157 4.61 32.86 13.82
CA GLN A 157 3.42 32.11 14.20
C GLN A 157 3.26 30.84 13.36
N VAL A 158 3.47 30.94 12.04
CA VAL A 158 3.39 29.79 11.13
C VAL A 158 4.51 28.78 11.43
N LEU A 159 5.76 29.24 11.53
CA LEU A 159 6.91 28.37 11.78
C LEU A 159 6.78 27.65 13.13
N ARG A 160 6.41 28.35 14.21
CA ARG A 160 6.20 27.72 15.52
C ARG A 160 5.06 26.71 15.54
N ARG A 161 4.01 26.93 14.74
CA ARG A 161 2.87 26.02 14.63
C ARG A 161 3.20 24.76 13.82
N ARG A 162 3.85 24.92 12.67
CA ARG A 162 4.07 23.83 11.70
C ARG A 162 5.41 23.12 11.88
N ALA A 163 6.46 23.83 12.25
CA ALA A 163 7.81 23.31 12.38
C ALA A 163 8.52 23.87 13.63
N PRO A 164 8.10 23.46 14.85
CA PRO A 164 8.62 24.02 16.09
C PRO A 164 10.12 23.75 16.35
N TRP A 165 10.73 22.81 15.61
CA TRP A 165 12.16 22.52 15.66
C TRP A 165 13.03 23.57 14.93
N VAL A 166 12.41 24.41 14.09
CA VAL A 166 13.12 25.42 13.30
C VAL A 166 13.54 26.59 14.18
N SER A 167 14.82 26.95 14.08
CA SER A 167 15.37 28.17 14.64
C SER A 167 15.18 29.33 13.66
N ILE A 168 14.69 30.46 14.15
CA ILE A 168 14.42 31.65 13.33
C ILE A 168 15.53 32.66 13.59
N ILE A 169 16.25 33.05 12.54
CA ILE A 169 17.30 34.07 12.60
C ILE A 169 16.78 35.30 11.88
N LEU A 170 16.67 36.42 12.60
CA LEU A 170 16.16 37.67 12.04
C LEU A 170 17.32 38.64 11.81
N ARG A 171 17.52 39.07 10.56
CA ARG A 171 18.31 40.27 10.24
C ARG A 171 17.32 41.40 9.97
N PRO A 172 17.11 42.31 10.93
CA PRO A 172 16.16 43.39 10.72
C PRO A 172 16.68 44.37 9.65
N ALA A 173 15.84 44.69 8.68
CA ALA A 173 16.15 45.67 7.65
C ALA A 173 14.94 46.60 7.42
N PRO A 174 15.17 47.90 7.14
CA PRO A 174 14.11 48.77 6.65
C PRO A 174 13.64 48.25 5.29
N VAL A 175 12.35 47.90 5.20
CA VAL A 175 11.73 47.35 3.97
C VAL A 175 11.06 48.41 3.10
N GLN A 176 11.17 49.69 3.48
CA GLN A 176 10.58 50.82 2.79
C GLN A 176 11.35 52.10 3.11
N GLY A 177 11.25 53.09 2.23
CA GLY A 177 11.94 54.37 2.35
C GLY A 177 13.30 54.41 1.66
N GLU A 178 13.91 55.59 1.67
CA GLU A 178 15.20 55.85 1.04
C GLU A 178 16.32 55.04 1.73
N GLY A 179 17.14 54.34 0.95
CA GLY A 179 18.20 53.46 1.46
C GLY A 179 17.76 52.04 1.84
N ALA A 180 16.46 51.72 1.79
CA ALA A 180 15.95 50.39 2.11
C ALA A 180 16.55 49.27 1.23
N ALA A 181 16.70 49.53 -0.07
CA ALA A 181 17.26 48.55 -1.01
C ALA A 181 18.71 48.15 -0.68
N ALA A 182 19.56 49.13 -0.34
CA ALA A 182 20.94 48.88 0.05
C ALA A 182 21.03 48.07 1.36
N GLU A 183 20.18 48.39 2.33
CA GLU A 183 20.10 47.64 3.59
C GLU A 183 19.58 46.22 3.42
N ILE A 184 18.58 46.00 2.54
CA ILE A 184 18.09 44.65 2.21
C ILE A 184 19.19 43.84 1.52
N ALA A 185 19.92 44.43 0.57
CA ALA A 185 21.03 43.76 -0.10
C ALA A 185 22.14 43.38 0.90
N ALA A 186 22.54 44.32 1.77
CA ALA A 186 23.51 44.07 2.83
C ALA A 186 23.02 42.98 3.81
N ALA A 187 21.74 42.97 4.17
CA ALA A 187 21.16 41.94 5.03
C ALA A 187 21.24 40.53 4.42
N ILE A 188 21.05 40.41 3.10
CA ILE A 188 21.18 39.14 2.38
C ILE A 188 22.64 38.69 2.38
N GLU A 189 23.59 39.60 2.14
CA GLU A 189 25.03 39.30 2.17
C GLU A 189 25.49 38.89 3.58
N GLU A 190 25.10 39.63 4.62
CA GLU A 190 25.39 39.31 6.02
C GLU A 190 24.86 37.92 6.41
N MET A 191 23.67 37.54 5.94
CA MET A 191 23.09 36.21 6.17
C MET A 191 23.88 35.11 5.45
N ASN A 192 24.37 35.38 4.24
CA ASN A 192 25.25 34.47 3.52
C ASN A 192 26.60 34.30 4.23
N ASP A 193 27.16 35.38 4.78
CA ASP A 193 28.42 35.34 5.54
C ASP A 193 28.27 34.65 6.90
N TYR A 194 27.10 34.75 7.52
CA TYR A 194 26.78 34.03 8.76
C TYR A 194 26.80 32.51 8.57
N GLY A 195 26.39 32.00 7.40
CA GLY A 195 26.65 30.64 6.95
C GLY A 195 25.89 29.50 7.65
N GLU A 196 25.10 29.76 8.69
CA GLU A 196 24.30 28.70 9.36
C GLU A 196 22.83 28.63 8.89
N VAL A 197 22.39 29.51 7.99
CA VAL A 197 21.00 29.57 7.51
C VAL A 197 20.78 28.61 6.34
N ASP A 198 19.75 27.77 6.41
CA ASP A 198 19.43 26.80 5.35
C ASP A 198 18.58 27.40 4.22
N VAL A 199 17.77 28.41 4.55
CA VAL A 199 16.83 29.06 3.64
C VAL A 199 16.50 30.46 4.14
N LEU A 200 16.39 31.42 3.21
CA LEU A 200 16.16 32.82 3.50
C LEU A 200 14.76 33.23 3.04
N ILE A 201 14.00 33.89 3.91
CA ILE A 201 12.74 34.55 3.56
C ILE A 201 13.01 36.05 3.53
N VAL A 202 12.89 36.64 2.34
CA VAL A 202 13.01 38.09 2.14
C VAL A 202 11.63 38.62 1.84
N GLY A 203 11.12 39.53 2.66
CA GLY A 203 9.73 39.94 2.48
C GLY A 203 9.29 41.07 3.38
N ARG A 204 8.07 41.50 3.10
CA ARG A 204 7.43 42.64 3.74
C ARG A 204 5.92 42.33 3.87
N GLY A 205 5.25 42.95 4.84
CA GLY A 205 3.79 42.93 4.93
C GLY A 205 3.14 43.85 3.90
N GLY A 206 1.81 43.99 3.92
CA GLY A 206 1.10 44.82 2.93
C GLY A 206 1.62 46.27 2.77
N GLY A 207 1.32 46.89 1.62
CA GLY A 207 1.82 48.22 1.25
C GLY A 207 1.30 48.70 -0.09
N SER A 208 1.51 49.98 -0.40
CA SER A 208 1.30 50.51 -1.76
C SER A 208 2.45 50.06 -2.68
N VAL A 209 2.29 50.21 -3.99
CA VAL A 209 3.34 49.85 -4.99
C VAL A 209 4.62 50.66 -4.77
N GLU A 210 4.51 51.93 -4.36
CA GLU A 210 5.63 52.82 -4.04
C GLU A 210 6.48 52.28 -2.89
N ASP A 211 5.78 51.68 -1.95
CA ASP A 211 6.28 51.09 -0.73
C ASP A 211 7.04 49.76 -1.02
N LEU A 212 6.71 49.08 -2.12
CA LEU A 212 7.37 47.86 -2.59
C LEU A 212 8.58 48.15 -3.49
N TRP A 213 8.82 49.41 -3.86
CA TRP A 213 9.83 49.77 -4.86
C TRP A 213 11.26 49.36 -4.48
N ALA A 214 11.58 49.32 -3.19
CA ALA A 214 12.89 48.88 -2.71
C ALA A 214 13.26 47.46 -3.20
N PHE A 215 12.27 46.60 -3.44
CA PHE A 215 12.45 45.24 -3.97
C PHE A 215 12.51 45.18 -5.51
N ASN A 216 12.34 46.31 -6.20
CA ASN A 216 12.56 46.45 -7.63
C ASN A 216 13.94 47.04 -7.94
N GLU A 217 14.71 47.46 -6.95
CA GLU A 217 16.04 48.02 -7.19
C GLU A 217 17.05 46.94 -7.58
N GLU A 218 17.97 47.31 -8.48
CA GLU A 218 18.98 46.40 -9.04
C GLU A 218 19.87 45.77 -7.97
N ALA A 219 20.17 46.51 -6.88
CA ALA A 219 20.99 46.02 -5.79
C ALA A 219 20.38 44.79 -5.09
N VAL A 220 19.09 44.84 -4.78
CA VAL A 220 18.39 43.72 -4.11
C VAL A 220 18.29 42.52 -5.05
N VAL A 221 17.94 42.75 -6.31
CA VAL A 221 17.81 41.68 -7.31
C VAL A 221 19.15 40.94 -7.49
N ARG A 222 20.26 41.68 -7.57
CA ARG A 222 21.59 41.08 -7.68
C ARG A 222 22.00 40.35 -6.40
N ALA A 223 21.69 40.89 -5.23
CA ALA A 223 21.98 40.24 -3.95
C ALA A 223 21.23 38.90 -3.82
N VAL A 224 19.95 38.86 -4.22
CA VAL A 224 19.17 37.61 -4.24
C VAL A 224 19.75 36.61 -5.23
N TYR A 225 20.05 37.03 -6.46
CA TYR A 225 20.64 36.15 -7.47
C TYR A 225 22.01 35.58 -7.07
N GLN A 226 22.82 36.36 -6.34
CA GLN A 226 24.15 35.94 -5.88
C GLN A 226 24.13 35.18 -4.55
N SER A 227 22.96 35.03 -3.93
CA SER A 227 22.83 34.33 -2.65
C SER A 227 23.22 32.86 -2.77
N ARG A 228 24.03 32.37 -1.83
CA ARG A 228 24.39 30.96 -1.69
C ARG A 228 23.32 30.17 -0.95
N ILE A 229 22.47 30.88 -0.21
CA ILE A 229 21.31 30.34 0.50
C ILE A 229 20.08 30.48 -0.40
N PRO A 230 19.24 29.43 -0.55
CA PRO A 230 17.99 29.53 -1.27
C PRO A 230 17.08 30.63 -0.71
N VAL A 231 16.59 31.53 -1.57
CA VAL A 231 15.79 32.70 -1.21
C VAL A 231 14.33 32.54 -1.65
N VAL A 232 13.43 32.75 -0.70
CA VAL A 232 11.99 32.87 -0.94
C VAL A 232 11.58 34.33 -0.82
N SER A 233 11.04 34.89 -1.91
CA SER A 233 10.49 36.24 -1.92
C SER A 233 9.05 36.25 -1.41
N ALA A 234 8.75 37.14 -0.48
CA ALA A 234 7.46 37.27 0.18
C ALA A 234 7.02 38.75 0.27
N VAL A 235 7.10 39.45 -0.86
CA VAL A 235 6.96 40.92 -0.93
C VAL A 235 5.58 41.36 -1.43
N GLY A 236 5.06 40.71 -2.48
CA GLY A 236 3.81 41.12 -3.14
C GLY A 236 2.56 40.47 -2.56
N HIS A 237 1.39 40.88 -3.06
CA HIS A 237 0.12 40.15 -2.96
C HIS A 237 -0.09 39.29 -4.22
N GLU A 238 -1.23 38.60 -4.38
CA GLU A 238 -1.48 37.71 -5.52
C GLU A 238 -1.26 38.37 -6.90
N THR A 239 -1.46 39.69 -7.02
CA THR A 239 -1.37 40.43 -8.29
C THR A 239 -0.08 41.25 -8.48
N ASP A 240 0.65 41.55 -7.41
CA ASP A 240 1.79 42.46 -7.46
C ASP A 240 3.09 41.67 -7.59
N TYR A 241 3.80 41.87 -8.71
CA TYR A 241 5.09 41.22 -8.97
C TYR A 241 6.22 42.23 -8.85
N THR A 242 7.26 41.85 -8.11
CA THR A 242 8.51 42.60 -8.00
C THR A 242 9.63 41.93 -8.77
N LEU A 243 10.69 42.67 -9.12
CA LEU A 243 11.87 42.09 -9.76
C LEU A 243 12.57 41.07 -8.87
N THR A 244 12.51 41.27 -7.55
CA THR A 244 13.00 40.29 -6.57
C THR A 244 12.24 38.97 -6.67
N ASP A 245 10.93 38.97 -6.94
CA ASP A 245 10.15 37.74 -7.11
C ASP A 245 10.59 36.91 -8.32
N PHE A 246 11.11 37.56 -9.38
CA PHE A 246 11.64 36.87 -10.55
C PHE A 246 13.04 36.31 -10.34
N ALA A 247 13.85 36.95 -9.50
CA ALA A 247 15.21 36.51 -9.19
C ALA A 247 15.28 35.48 -8.06
N ALA A 248 14.30 35.47 -7.16
CA ALA A 248 14.23 34.51 -6.08
C ALA A 248 14.02 33.07 -6.59
N ASP A 249 14.47 32.10 -5.81
CA ASP A 249 14.31 30.68 -6.11
C ASP A 249 12.84 30.26 -6.05
N LEU A 250 12.08 30.90 -5.15
CA LEU A 250 10.64 30.73 -5.09
C LEU A 250 9.94 32.02 -4.68
N ARG A 251 8.76 32.23 -5.27
CA ARG A 251 7.83 33.29 -4.88
C ARG A 251 6.77 32.76 -3.93
N ALA A 252 6.49 33.53 -2.89
CA ALA A 252 5.32 33.36 -2.04
C ALA A 252 4.45 34.63 -2.07
N PRO A 253 3.11 34.50 -2.13
CA PRO A 253 2.20 35.65 -2.22
C PRO A 253 1.98 36.38 -0.89
N THR A 254 2.49 35.87 0.22
CA THR A 254 2.43 36.52 1.54
C THR A 254 3.60 36.03 2.43
N PRO A 255 4.01 36.79 3.45
CA PRO A 255 4.96 36.33 4.47
C PRO A 255 4.55 35.02 5.13
N SER A 256 3.27 34.86 5.46
CA SER A 256 2.70 33.62 6.01
C SER A 256 2.84 32.45 5.03
N GLY A 257 2.51 32.69 3.75
CA GLY A 257 2.65 31.70 2.69
C GLY A 257 4.10 31.28 2.46
N ALA A 258 5.04 32.20 2.59
CA ALA A 258 6.47 31.89 2.51
C ALA A 258 6.88 30.91 3.60
N ALA A 259 6.48 31.19 4.85
CA ALA A 259 6.72 30.29 5.96
C ALA A 259 6.06 28.92 5.74
N GLU A 260 4.86 28.86 5.15
CA GLU A 260 4.18 27.60 4.86
C GLU A 260 4.86 26.75 3.78
N ILE A 261 5.49 27.38 2.79
CA ILE A 261 6.20 26.67 1.73
C ILE A 261 7.57 26.18 2.21
N VAL A 262 8.26 26.99 3.02
CA VAL A 262 9.60 26.68 3.52
C VAL A 262 9.63 25.47 4.44
N VAL A 263 8.56 25.22 5.21
CA VAL A 263 8.53 24.12 6.18
C VAL A 263 7.41 23.11 5.94
N ARG A 264 7.71 21.85 6.27
CA ARG A 264 6.69 20.79 6.33
C ARG A 264 5.91 20.84 7.64
N ASP A 265 4.68 20.32 7.60
CA ASP A 265 3.82 20.27 8.79
C ASP A 265 4.20 19.11 9.72
N LEU A 266 4.46 19.40 10.99
CA LEU A 266 4.69 18.41 12.05
C LEU A 266 3.57 17.38 12.12
N ARG A 267 2.31 17.81 11.94
CA ARG A 267 1.15 16.91 12.02
C ARG A 267 1.20 15.88 10.92
N GLU A 268 1.53 16.30 9.71
CA GLU A 268 1.68 15.41 8.57
C GLU A 268 2.81 14.40 8.79
N LEU A 269 3.95 14.85 9.34
CA LEU A 269 5.07 13.96 9.68
C LEU A 269 4.68 12.92 10.74
N LYS A 270 3.96 13.36 11.77
CA LYS A 270 3.45 12.48 12.83
C LYS A 270 2.47 11.45 12.27
N ASP A 271 1.49 11.90 11.48
CA ASP A 271 0.47 11.03 10.87
C ASP A 271 1.11 9.99 9.93
N ARG A 272 2.11 10.40 9.14
CA ARG A 272 2.89 9.49 8.28
C ARG A 272 3.65 8.46 9.11
N SER A 273 4.30 8.88 10.19
CA SER A 273 5.03 7.97 11.10
C SER A 273 4.09 6.95 11.75
N GLU A 274 2.94 7.40 12.27
CA GLU A 274 1.93 6.53 12.87
C GLU A 274 1.31 5.57 11.85
N ALA A 275 1.11 6.01 10.60
CA ALA A 275 0.64 5.14 9.53
C ALA A 275 1.65 4.03 9.18
N VAL A 276 2.95 4.37 9.12
CA VAL A 276 4.02 3.38 8.89
C VAL A 276 4.10 2.38 10.04
N LEU A 277 4.01 2.84 11.30
CA LEU A 277 3.98 1.98 12.48
C LEU A 277 2.77 1.03 12.47
N ARG A 278 1.57 1.54 12.18
CA ARG A 278 0.37 0.70 12.05
C ARG A 278 0.53 -0.36 10.96
N ARG A 279 1.09 -0.01 9.80
CA ARG A 279 1.36 -0.96 8.72
C ARG A 279 2.39 -2.01 9.12
N LEU A 280 3.46 -1.62 9.81
CA LEU A 280 4.49 -2.54 10.32
C LEU A 280 3.88 -3.54 11.32
N CYS A 281 3.15 -3.05 12.32
CA CYS A 281 2.48 -3.90 13.31
C CYS A 281 1.51 -4.88 12.64
N GLY A 282 0.66 -4.41 11.73
CA GLY A 282 -0.26 -5.28 10.99
C GLY A 282 0.45 -6.34 10.15
N SER A 283 1.55 -5.96 9.49
CA SER A 283 2.37 -6.90 8.71
C SER A 283 3.03 -7.96 9.58
N MET A 284 3.52 -7.58 10.76
CA MET A 284 4.15 -8.48 11.72
C MET A 284 3.12 -9.44 12.33
N THR A 285 1.95 -8.95 12.74
CA THR A 285 0.86 -9.80 13.23
C THR A 285 0.45 -10.82 12.16
N GLY A 286 0.23 -10.36 10.92
CA GLY A 286 -0.10 -11.26 9.83
C GLY A 286 1.00 -12.28 9.52
N TYR A 287 2.28 -11.92 9.67
CA TYR A 287 3.39 -12.86 9.54
C TYR A 287 3.39 -13.93 10.65
N LEU A 288 3.16 -13.52 11.89
CA LEU A 288 3.09 -14.42 13.04
C LEU A 288 1.89 -15.36 12.92
N ASP A 289 0.72 -14.86 12.51
CA ASP A 289 -0.49 -15.68 12.32
C ASP A 289 -0.28 -16.72 11.21
N ARG A 290 0.29 -16.32 10.06
CA ARG A 290 0.64 -17.26 8.99
C ARG A 290 1.65 -18.31 9.45
N SER A 291 2.66 -17.90 10.22
CA SER A 291 3.68 -18.80 10.74
C SER A 291 3.08 -19.79 11.74
N ARG A 292 2.22 -19.31 12.64
CA ARG A 292 1.46 -20.15 13.59
C ARG A 292 0.56 -21.13 12.84
N GLN A 293 -0.19 -20.67 11.85
CA GLN A 293 -1.06 -21.52 11.05
C GLN A 293 -0.26 -22.60 10.31
N ARG A 294 0.92 -22.28 9.76
CA ARG A 294 1.80 -23.29 9.14
C ARG A 294 2.24 -24.37 10.14
N VAL A 295 2.60 -23.99 11.36
CA VAL A 295 2.97 -24.95 12.41
C VAL A 295 1.77 -25.82 12.79
N VAL A 296 0.60 -25.20 13.01
CA VAL A 296 -0.63 -25.93 13.33
C VAL A 296 -0.98 -26.91 12.21
N THR A 297 -0.98 -26.46 10.95
CA THR A 297 -1.25 -27.32 9.79
C THR A 297 -0.23 -28.45 9.67
N ALA A 298 1.06 -28.21 9.92
CA ALA A 298 2.05 -29.27 9.93
C ALA A 298 1.76 -30.30 11.04
N LEU A 299 1.47 -29.86 12.27
CA LEU A 299 1.12 -30.73 13.39
C LEU A 299 -0.21 -31.49 13.21
N THR A 300 -1.17 -30.91 12.48
CA THR A 300 -2.44 -31.57 12.16
C THR A 300 -2.40 -32.35 10.86
N SER A 301 -1.34 -32.21 10.06
CA SER A 301 -1.21 -32.91 8.79
C SER A 301 -1.16 -34.43 8.98
N TYR A 302 -1.85 -35.12 8.08
CA TYR A 302 -2.01 -36.58 8.10
C TYR A 302 -0.65 -37.32 8.09
N GLY A 303 0.35 -36.78 7.39
CA GLY A 303 1.69 -37.36 7.25
C GLY A 303 2.50 -37.44 8.56
N LEU A 304 2.21 -36.61 9.56
CA LEU A 304 2.91 -36.62 10.86
C LEU A 304 2.10 -37.28 11.98
N ARG A 305 0.79 -37.49 11.80
CA ARG A 305 -0.08 -38.09 12.83
C ARG A 305 -0.13 -39.61 12.82
N ARG A 306 0.20 -40.27 11.71
CA ARG A 306 -0.03 -41.72 11.54
C ARG A 306 1.15 -42.57 11.02
N PRO A 307 2.43 -42.25 11.29
CA PRO A 307 3.49 -43.23 11.02
C PRO A 307 3.28 -44.51 11.85
N VAL A 308 2.76 -44.40 13.08
CA VAL A 308 2.44 -45.56 13.93
C VAL A 308 1.33 -46.43 13.33
N ASP A 309 0.27 -45.83 12.78
CA ASP A 309 -0.81 -46.59 12.15
C ASP A 309 -0.34 -47.26 10.84
N GLN A 310 0.48 -46.59 10.04
CA GLN A 310 1.09 -47.19 8.85
C GLN A 310 2.02 -48.34 9.23
N ILE A 311 2.86 -48.17 10.24
CA ILE A 311 3.72 -49.24 10.78
C ILE A 311 2.86 -50.40 11.28
N GLY A 312 1.75 -50.12 11.99
CA GLY A 312 0.80 -51.13 12.44
C GLY A 312 0.14 -51.90 11.29
N GLN A 313 -0.26 -51.22 10.21
CA GLN A 313 -0.80 -51.85 9.00
C GLN A 313 0.25 -52.72 8.30
N TYR A 314 1.50 -52.24 8.19
CA TYR A 314 2.57 -53.03 7.61
C TYR A 314 2.92 -54.24 8.48
N ALA A 315 2.91 -54.10 9.81
CA ALA A 315 3.09 -55.21 10.74
C ALA A 315 1.98 -56.28 10.58
N GLN A 316 0.72 -55.86 10.52
CA GLN A 316 -0.41 -56.77 10.26
C GLN A 316 -0.28 -57.47 8.89
N PHE A 317 0.16 -56.75 7.87
CA PHE A 317 0.39 -57.33 6.55
C PHE A 317 1.54 -58.34 6.56
N THR A 318 2.63 -58.07 7.28
CA THR A 318 3.73 -59.04 7.45
C THR A 318 3.30 -60.27 8.23
N ASP A 319 2.45 -60.13 9.26
CA ASP A 319 1.91 -61.25 10.03
C ASP A 319 1.04 -62.16 9.16
N GLU A 320 0.16 -61.56 8.34
CA GLU A 320 -0.70 -62.29 7.41
C GLU A 320 0.11 -63.01 6.33
N LEU A 321 1.13 -62.36 5.75
CA LEU A 321 2.03 -63.01 4.79
C LEU A 321 2.81 -64.16 5.42
N THR A 322 3.26 -63.99 6.65
CA THR A 322 4.00 -65.02 7.40
C THR A 322 3.10 -66.23 7.66
N ARG A 323 1.86 -66.01 8.11
CA ARG A 323 0.86 -67.07 8.31
C ARG A 323 0.58 -67.82 7.01
N ARG A 324 0.32 -67.11 5.91
CA ARG A 324 0.06 -67.72 4.60
C ARG A 324 1.23 -68.56 4.11
N LEU A 325 2.46 -68.08 4.31
CA LEU A 325 3.66 -68.83 3.95
C LEU A 325 3.78 -70.12 4.77
N ALA A 326 3.58 -70.03 6.08
CA ALA A 326 3.61 -71.20 6.97
C ALA A 326 2.56 -72.23 6.55
N ASP A 327 1.30 -71.81 6.37
CA ASP A 327 0.19 -72.69 5.96
C ASP A 327 0.50 -73.36 4.62
N ARG A 328 1.03 -72.60 3.65
CA ARG A 328 1.39 -73.16 2.34
C ARG A 328 2.55 -74.14 2.42
N CYS A 329 3.56 -73.87 3.25
CA CYS A 329 4.67 -74.79 3.48
C CYS A 329 4.20 -76.09 4.15
N PHE A 330 3.35 -76.00 5.17
CA PHE A 330 2.78 -77.19 5.83
C PHE A 330 1.95 -78.03 4.85
N HIS A 331 1.08 -77.39 4.08
CA HIS A 331 0.25 -78.09 3.10
C HIS A 331 1.06 -78.75 1.98
N ASP A 332 2.10 -78.09 1.45
CA ASP A 332 2.99 -78.67 0.44
C ASP A 332 3.79 -79.85 1.00
N HIS A 333 4.28 -79.73 2.24
CA HIS A 333 4.97 -80.82 2.92
C HIS A 333 4.05 -82.04 3.10
N GLU A 334 2.84 -81.83 3.62
CA GLU A 334 1.86 -82.91 3.85
C GLU A 334 1.48 -83.59 2.53
N THR A 335 1.24 -82.82 1.47
CA THR A 335 0.94 -83.35 0.13
C THR A 335 2.08 -84.22 -0.40
N ARG A 336 3.34 -83.81 -0.21
CA ARG A 336 4.51 -84.60 -0.62
C ARG A 336 4.65 -85.87 0.21
N VAL A 337 4.41 -85.81 1.52
CA VAL A 337 4.43 -86.99 2.39
C VAL A 337 3.37 -88.00 1.96
N GLN A 338 2.15 -87.54 1.68
CA GLN A 338 1.07 -88.39 1.16
C GLN A 338 1.41 -88.99 -0.20
N LEU A 339 2.02 -88.22 -1.12
CA LEU A 339 2.47 -88.73 -2.42
C LEU A 339 3.51 -89.84 -2.27
N VAL A 340 4.54 -89.62 -1.43
CA VAL A 340 5.58 -90.62 -1.16
C VAL A 340 4.98 -91.87 -0.52
N GLY A 341 4.08 -91.71 0.46
CA GLY A 341 3.36 -92.83 1.08
C GLY A 341 2.52 -93.62 0.06
N GLY A 342 1.83 -92.92 -0.85
CA GLY A 342 1.07 -93.54 -1.93
C GLY A 342 1.94 -94.31 -2.93
N LEU A 343 3.09 -93.75 -3.32
CA LEU A 343 4.06 -94.41 -4.20
C LEU A 343 4.67 -95.65 -3.53
N ALA A 344 5.02 -95.56 -2.25
CA ALA A 344 5.53 -96.69 -1.47
C ALA A 344 4.48 -97.81 -1.37
N GLY A 345 3.21 -97.47 -1.12
CA GLY A 345 2.11 -98.44 -1.11
C GLY A 345 1.92 -99.13 -2.46
N ARG A 346 1.99 -98.39 -3.58
CA ARG A 346 1.92 -98.97 -4.93
C ARG A 346 3.10 -99.89 -5.23
N LEU A 347 4.31 -99.52 -4.83
CA LEU A 347 5.50 -100.36 -4.97
C LEU A 347 5.36 -101.67 -4.20
N GLN A 348 4.82 -101.60 -2.97
CA GLN A 348 4.60 -102.77 -2.13
C GLN A 348 3.52 -103.70 -2.71
N ALA A 349 2.44 -103.16 -3.26
CA ALA A 349 1.38 -103.95 -3.91
C ALA A 349 1.86 -104.68 -5.17
N LEU A 350 2.87 -104.14 -5.87
CA LEU A 350 3.47 -104.76 -7.05
C LEU A 350 4.64 -105.72 -6.73
N SER A 351 4.98 -105.88 -5.44
CA SER A 351 6.06 -106.78 -5.02
C SER A 351 5.62 -108.24 -5.12
N PRO A 352 6.35 -109.12 -5.85
CA PRO A 352 6.07 -110.55 -5.92
C PRO A 352 6.07 -111.25 -4.55
N LEU A 353 6.82 -110.71 -3.59
CA LEU A 353 6.84 -111.18 -2.21
C LEU A 353 5.50 -110.97 -1.51
N SER A 354 4.77 -109.88 -1.82
CA SER A 354 3.45 -109.61 -1.22
C SER A 354 2.40 -110.64 -1.65
N VAL A 355 2.53 -111.23 -2.84
CA VAL A 355 1.67 -112.32 -3.32
C VAL A 355 1.94 -113.60 -2.53
N LEU A 356 3.21 -113.93 -2.27
CA LEU A 356 3.60 -115.08 -1.43
C LEU A 356 3.18 -114.88 0.04
N GLU A 357 3.20 -113.65 0.56
CA GLU A 357 2.74 -113.34 1.93
C GLU A 357 1.23 -113.53 2.12
N ARG A 358 0.43 -113.38 1.06
CA ARG A 358 -1.02 -113.60 1.08
C ARG A 358 -1.43 -115.09 1.07
N GLY A 359 -0.46 -116.01 1.15
CA GLY A 359 -0.71 -117.45 1.22
C GLY A 359 -0.78 -118.15 -0.13
N TYR A 360 -0.49 -117.45 -1.23
CA TYR A 360 -0.34 -118.08 -2.54
C TYR A 360 1.04 -118.73 -2.66
N ALA A 361 1.10 -119.83 -3.41
CA ALA A 361 2.33 -120.55 -3.70
C ALA A 361 2.60 -120.54 -5.20
N VAL A 362 3.88 -120.50 -5.59
CA VAL A 362 4.26 -120.62 -7.01
C VAL A 362 4.59 -122.08 -7.26
N CYS A 363 3.81 -122.74 -8.11
CA CYS A 363 4.05 -124.12 -8.52
C CYS A 363 5.03 -124.14 -9.71
N GLN A 364 6.10 -124.93 -9.61
CA GLN A 364 7.08 -125.14 -10.66
C GLN A 364 7.21 -126.63 -10.96
N ARG A 365 7.32 -127.01 -12.23
CA ARG A 365 7.55 -128.41 -12.62
C ARG A 365 8.97 -128.82 -12.21
N ALA A 366 9.13 -129.94 -11.53
CA ALA A 366 10.43 -130.32 -10.93
C ALA A 366 11.48 -130.75 -11.97
N SER A 367 11.09 -131.02 -13.22
CA SER A 367 12.00 -131.41 -14.29
C SER A 367 12.77 -130.25 -14.91
N ASP A 368 12.11 -129.10 -15.12
CA ASP A 368 12.67 -127.95 -15.85
C ASP A 368 12.51 -126.60 -15.13
N GLY A 369 11.83 -126.57 -13.98
CA GLY A 369 11.62 -125.36 -13.18
C GLY A 369 10.63 -124.36 -13.78
N ARG A 370 9.89 -124.73 -14.85
CA ARG A 370 8.87 -123.85 -15.43
C ARG A 370 7.70 -123.67 -14.48
N ILE A 371 7.19 -122.44 -14.39
CA ILE A 371 6.02 -122.11 -13.57
C ILE A 371 4.79 -122.70 -14.23
N VAL A 372 4.10 -123.56 -13.50
CA VAL A 372 2.84 -124.17 -13.91
C VAL A 372 1.73 -123.17 -13.61
N ARG A 373 1.01 -122.73 -14.64
CA ARG A 373 -0.11 -121.79 -14.49
C ARG A 373 -1.46 -122.49 -14.49
N ASP A 374 -1.58 -123.53 -15.30
CA ASP A 374 -2.82 -124.27 -15.53
C ASP A 374 -2.61 -125.77 -15.23
N ALA A 375 -3.66 -126.45 -14.76
CA ALA A 375 -3.57 -127.86 -14.34
C ALA A 375 -3.25 -128.81 -15.51
N ASP A 376 -3.64 -128.46 -16.72
CA ASP A 376 -3.42 -129.21 -17.97
C ASP A 376 -1.92 -129.34 -18.31
N GLU A 377 -1.08 -128.45 -17.76
CA GLU A 377 0.37 -128.50 -17.91
C GLU A 377 1.02 -129.52 -16.97
N LEU A 378 0.26 -130.36 -16.26
CA LEU A 378 0.77 -131.44 -15.42
C LEU A 378 0.15 -132.78 -15.83
N SER A 379 0.86 -133.87 -15.55
CA SER A 379 0.33 -135.23 -15.66
C SER A 379 0.31 -135.90 -14.30
N VAL A 380 -0.60 -136.86 -14.12
CA VAL A 380 -0.62 -137.71 -12.93
C VAL A 380 0.76 -138.39 -12.81
N ASP A 381 1.30 -138.41 -11.60
CA ASP A 381 2.67 -138.79 -11.22
C ASP A 381 3.79 -137.77 -11.48
N ASP A 382 3.52 -136.61 -12.08
CA ASP A 382 4.54 -135.56 -12.21
C ASP A 382 4.99 -135.03 -10.83
N ARG A 383 6.29 -134.70 -10.73
CA ARG A 383 6.85 -134.03 -9.56
C ARG A 383 6.81 -132.53 -9.76
N VAL A 384 6.34 -131.80 -8.76
CA VAL A 384 6.28 -130.33 -8.74
C VAL A 384 6.96 -129.79 -7.49
N ASN A 385 7.65 -128.66 -7.63
CA ASN A 385 8.18 -127.89 -6.52
C ASN A 385 7.27 -126.68 -6.27
N VAL A 386 6.70 -126.60 -5.07
CA VAL A 386 5.79 -125.54 -4.67
C VAL A 386 6.55 -124.59 -3.75
N ARG A 387 6.79 -123.36 -4.23
CA ARG A 387 7.48 -122.32 -3.46
C ARG A 387 6.49 -121.50 -2.65
N LEU A 388 6.69 -121.49 -1.34
CA LEU A 388 5.88 -120.74 -0.38
C LEU A 388 6.61 -119.46 0.06
N ARG A 389 5.95 -118.66 0.90
CA ARG A 389 6.56 -117.48 1.56
C ARG A 389 7.94 -117.78 2.17
N LYS A 390 8.07 -118.94 2.81
CA LYS A 390 9.32 -119.46 3.36
C LYS A 390 9.43 -120.93 3.04
N GLY A 391 10.48 -121.30 2.32
CA GLY A 391 10.76 -122.68 1.95
C GLY A 391 10.06 -123.13 0.66
N GLU A 392 10.39 -124.36 0.28
CA GLU A 392 9.97 -125.03 -0.94
C GLU A 392 9.53 -126.46 -0.57
N ALA A 393 8.44 -126.92 -1.16
CA ALA A 393 7.89 -128.25 -0.92
C ALA A 393 7.88 -129.05 -2.23
N PHE A 394 8.53 -130.21 -2.21
CA PHE A 394 8.51 -131.14 -3.33
C PHE A 394 7.31 -132.07 -3.21
N CYS A 395 6.36 -131.92 -4.12
CA CYS A 395 5.11 -132.67 -4.16
C CYS A 395 5.07 -133.56 -5.39
N ARG A 396 4.29 -134.65 -5.31
CA ARG A 396 3.94 -135.50 -6.45
C ARG A 396 2.45 -135.33 -6.73
N VAL A 397 2.09 -135.19 -7.99
CA VAL A 397 0.70 -135.03 -8.42
C VAL A 397 0.02 -136.40 -8.41
N GLU A 398 -0.81 -136.67 -7.41
CA GLU A 398 -1.53 -137.95 -7.31
C GLU A 398 -2.80 -137.99 -8.17
N HIS A 399 -3.52 -136.86 -8.22
CA HIS A 399 -4.74 -136.73 -9.01
C HIS A 399 -4.79 -135.34 -9.64
N LEU A 400 -5.09 -135.30 -10.93
CA LEU A 400 -5.46 -134.06 -11.62
C LEU A 400 -6.97 -134.07 -11.80
N HIS A 401 -7.60 -132.98 -11.42
CA HIS A 401 -8.97 -132.70 -11.79
C HIS A 401 -8.92 -131.59 -12.84
N ASP A 402 -9.47 -131.87 -14.02
CA ASP A 402 -9.78 -130.84 -15.01
C ASP A 402 -10.87 -129.97 -14.41
N GLY A 403 -10.45 -128.97 -13.65
CA GLY A 403 -11.29 -127.85 -13.30
C GLY A 403 -11.51 -127.04 -14.56
N ALA A 404 -12.49 -127.44 -15.38
CA ALA A 404 -13.12 -126.51 -16.30
C ALA A 404 -13.47 -125.25 -15.49
N GLU A 405 -12.92 -124.10 -15.93
CA GLU A 405 -13.15 -122.81 -15.33
C GLU A 405 -14.64 -122.65 -14.97
N PRO A 406 -14.98 -122.22 -13.74
CA PRO A 406 -16.27 -121.60 -13.52
C PRO A 406 -16.25 -120.27 -14.28
N THR A 407 -16.72 -120.30 -15.53
CA THR A 407 -17.25 -119.12 -16.19
C THR A 407 -18.41 -118.57 -15.36
N GLU A 408 -18.15 -117.42 -14.73
CA GLU A 408 -19.04 -116.26 -14.70
C GLU A 408 -20.32 -116.33 -13.78
N PRO A 409 -21.07 -115.22 -13.58
CA PRO A 409 -20.82 -114.21 -12.56
C PRO A 409 -22.04 -114.02 -11.60
N ALA A 410 -21.83 -113.52 -10.39
CA ALA A 410 -22.94 -113.08 -9.53
C ALA A 410 -22.56 -111.75 -8.84
N ALA A 411 -22.92 -110.61 -9.44
CA ALA A 411 -24.21 -109.95 -9.30
C ALA A 411 -24.48 -109.39 -7.88
N ARG A 412 -24.22 -108.08 -7.76
CA ARG A 412 -25.07 -107.06 -7.10
C ARG A 412 -25.82 -107.50 -5.83
N GLY A 413 -25.27 -107.10 -4.69
CA GLY A 413 -26.05 -106.69 -3.51
C GLY A 413 -26.17 -105.17 -3.46
N LYS A 414 -27.33 -104.64 -3.88
CA LYS A 414 -27.76 -103.24 -3.68
C LYS A 414 -27.99 -102.93 -2.19
N ARG A 415 -27.84 -101.63 -1.86
CA ARG A 415 -28.49 -100.79 -0.81
C ARG A 415 -27.44 -100.14 0.10
N ARG A 416 -27.46 -98.83 0.36
CA ARG A 416 -28.46 -97.78 0.13
C ARG A 416 -27.76 -96.42 0.18
N GLU A 417 -28.09 -95.55 -0.75
CA GLU A 417 -28.02 -94.10 -0.57
C GLU A 417 -29.01 -93.70 0.54
N GLU A 418 -28.58 -92.79 1.41
CA GLU A 418 -29.47 -91.89 2.14
C GLU A 418 -28.70 -90.58 2.42
N ALA A 419 -29.04 -89.56 1.64
CA ALA A 419 -29.11 -88.16 2.06
C ALA A 419 -30.51 -87.67 1.64
N PRO A 420 -31.06 -86.53 2.09
CA PRO A 420 -30.64 -85.60 3.15
C PRO A 420 -31.78 -85.31 4.16
N ALA A 421 -31.54 -84.50 5.19
CA ALA A 421 -32.63 -83.81 5.91
C ALA A 421 -32.19 -82.43 6.41
N THR A 422 -32.72 -81.41 5.73
CA THR A 422 -32.95 -80.05 6.22
C THR A 422 -34.00 -80.02 7.33
N PHE A 423 -33.74 -79.26 8.40
CA PHE A 423 -34.70 -78.52 9.24
C PHE A 423 -33.82 -77.57 10.09
N GLY A 424 -34.04 -76.26 10.25
CA GLY A 424 -35.24 -75.47 10.08
C GLY A 424 -35.61 -74.85 11.43
N LEU A 425 -35.40 -73.53 11.54
CA LEU A 425 -36.08 -72.54 12.40
C LEU A 425 -35.79 -72.46 13.91
N PHE A 426 -35.54 -71.20 14.31
CA PHE A 426 -36.00 -70.39 15.47
C PHE A 426 -34.79 -69.60 16.02
N ASP A 427 -34.68 -68.29 15.73
CA ASP A 427 -35.47 -67.18 16.27
C ASP A 427 -35.17 -66.97 17.76
N GLU A 428 -34.56 -65.83 18.09
CA GLU A 428 -35.03 -64.92 19.13
C GLU A 428 -34.11 -63.70 19.22
N SER A 429 -34.69 -62.59 18.76
CA SER A 429 -34.61 -61.26 19.38
C SER A 429 -34.14 -61.23 20.84
N ASN A 430 -33.16 -60.35 21.12
CA ASN A 430 -33.16 -59.55 22.35
C ASN A 430 -32.49 -58.19 22.07
N THR A 431 -33.24 -57.11 21.80
CA THR A 431 -33.71 -56.10 22.78
C THR A 431 -32.74 -55.79 23.92
N THR A 432 -32.13 -54.60 23.86
CA THR A 432 -31.97 -53.58 24.92
C THR A 432 -31.12 -52.44 24.29
N GLU A 433 -31.61 -51.25 23.96
CA GLU A 433 -32.23 -50.23 24.84
C GLU A 433 -31.41 -50.13 26.13
N THR A 434 -30.57 -49.13 26.37
CA THR A 434 -30.94 -47.75 26.67
C THR A 434 -29.69 -46.98 27.11
N ALA A 435 -29.83 -45.65 27.09
CA ALA A 435 -29.06 -44.59 27.75
C ALA A 435 -27.94 -43.93 26.94
#